data_AF-A0A1F6H161-F1
#
_entry.id   AF-A0A1F6H161-F1
#
_cell.length_a   1.000
_cell.length_b   1.000
_cell.length_c   1.000
_cell.angle_alpha   90.00
_cell.angle_beta   90.00
_cell.angle_gamma   90.00
#
_symmetry.space_group_name_H-M   'P 1'
#
loop_
_entity.id
_entity.type
_entity.pdbx_description
1 polymer ?
#
loop_
_entity_poly.entity_id
_entity_poly.type
_entity_poly.pdbx_seq_one_letter_code
_entity_poly.pdbx_strand_id
1 'polypeptide(L)'
;MTVNNFFTTINIYFFLAGGIVGVVLALITKFCNRLIDDYFKEKETKRKKKRKLASQVIEICTEGSSVAYNVMPGSQRHVQLVSAQIEGLDKSIADSLRAYLGLWVLCAMRQTPGPYENKNPTVEDIKFAGNLQREAKIIEDSILKYVRKWE
;
A
#
# COMPACT_ATOMS: atom_id res chain seq x y z
N MET A 1 74.55 -15.02 -15.63
CA MET A 1 73.39 -15.60 -14.90
C MET A 1 72.42 -14.52 -14.41
N THR A 2 72.07 -13.53 -15.22
CA THR A 2 71.22 -12.38 -14.78
C THR A 2 69.91 -12.26 -15.55
N VAL A 3 69.82 -12.82 -16.76
CA VAL A 3 68.63 -12.73 -17.63
C VAL A 3 67.46 -13.58 -17.12
N ASN A 4 67.74 -14.75 -16.52
CA ASN A 4 66.69 -15.63 -15.98
C ASN A 4 65.92 -15.04 -14.80
N ASN A 5 66.57 -14.24 -13.96
CA ASN A 5 65.93 -13.61 -12.80
C ASN A 5 65.00 -12.45 -13.22
N PHE A 6 65.32 -11.74 -14.31
CA PHE A 6 64.51 -10.61 -14.77
C PHE A 6 63.16 -11.07 -15.35
N PHE A 7 63.17 -12.13 -16.17
CA PHE A 7 61.95 -12.72 -16.73
C PHE A 7 61.04 -13.38 -15.68
N THR A 8 61.61 -14.03 -14.66
CA THR A 8 60.81 -14.57 -13.54
C THR A 8 60.17 -13.47 -12.72
N THR A 9 60.91 -12.39 -12.44
CA THR A 9 60.38 -11.25 -11.66
C THR A 9 59.23 -10.57 -12.40
N ILE A 10 59.35 -10.33 -13.72
CA ILE A 10 58.29 -9.75 -14.55
C ILE A 10 57.04 -10.65 -14.57
N ASN A 11 57.20 -11.97 -14.75
CA ASN A 11 56.07 -12.91 -14.73
C ASN A 11 55.34 -12.94 -13.38
N ILE A 12 56.07 -12.85 -12.26
CA ILE A 12 55.47 -12.78 -10.92
C ILE A 12 54.66 -11.49 -10.75
N TYR A 13 55.16 -10.36 -11.24
CA TYR A 13 54.42 -9.09 -11.21
C TYR A 13 53.14 -9.13 -12.05
N PHE A 14 53.18 -9.73 -13.25
CA PHE A 14 51.97 -9.92 -14.07
C PHE A 14 50.95 -10.86 -13.40
N PHE A 15 51.42 -11.93 -12.76
CA PHE A 15 50.56 -12.88 -12.05
C PHE A 15 49.91 -12.25 -10.80
N LEU A 16 50.68 -11.47 -10.04
CA LEU A 16 50.18 -10.71 -8.89
C LEU A 16 49.20 -9.61 -9.33
N ALA A 17 49.49 -8.88 -10.40
CA ALA A 17 48.59 -7.88 -10.96
C ALA A 17 47.27 -8.50 -11.45
N GLY A 18 47.32 -9.65 -12.14
CA GLY A 18 46.13 -10.39 -12.54
C GLY A 18 45.30 -10.90 -11.35
N GLY A 19 45.97 -11.38 -10.30
CA GLY A 19 45.33 -11.79 -9.04
C GLY A 19 44.63 -10.63 -8.32
N ILE A 20 45.29 -9.48 -8.21
CA ILE A 20 44.71 -8.28 -7.60
C ILE A 20 43.51 -7.77 -8.40
N VAL A 21 43.62 -7.72 -9.73
CA VAL A 21 42.51 -7.31 -10.61
C VAL A 21 41.31 -8.26 -10.47
N GLY A 22 41.55 -9.57 -10.40
CA GLY A 22 40.50 -10.57 -10.19
C GLY A 22 39.78 -10.42 -8.84
N VAL A 23 40.53 -10.15 -7.76
CA VAL A 23 39.95 -9.91 -6.42
C VAL A 23 39.15 -8.61 -6.39
N VAL A 24 39.64 -7.54 -7.01
CA VAL A 24 38.93 -6.25 -7.09
C VAL A 24 37.63 -6.41 -7.90
N LEU A 25 37.66 -7.11 -9.04
CA LEU A 25 36.46 -7.43 -9.83
C LEU A 25 35.45 -8.27 -9.05
N ALA A 26 35.90 -9.27 -8.29
CA ALA A 26 35.02 -10.09 -7.47
C ALA A 26 34.34 -9.27 -6.35
N LEU A 27 35.07 -8.34 -5.73
CA LEU A 27 34.54 -7.43 -4.72
C LEU A 27 33.52 -6.44 -5.31
N ILE A 28 33.81 -5.84 -6.47
CA ILE A 28 32.89 -4.95 -7.18
C ILE A 28 31.61 -5.71 -7.56
N THR A 29 31.75 -6.90 -8.11
CA THR A 29 30.59 -7.72 -8.51
C THR A 29 29.71 -8.07 -7.30
N LYS A 30 30.31 -8.44 -6.16
CA LYS A 30 29.55 -8.67 -4.91
C LYS A 30 28.83 -7.42 -4.42
N PHE A 31 29.47 -6.26 -4.50
CA PHE A 31 28.87 -5.00 -4.08
C PHE A 31 27.70 -4.60 -4.98
N CYS A 32 27.88 -4.68 -6.31
CA CYS A 32 26.83 -4.43 -7.29
C CYS A 32 25.65 -5.40 -7.12
N ASN A 33 25.90 -6.70 -6.94
CA ASN A 33 24.83 -7.68 -6.72
C ASN A 33 24.03 -7.36 -5.46
N ARG A 34 24.70 -6.94 -4.37
CA ARG A 34 24.01 -6.56 -3.14
C ARG A 34 23.12 -5.32 -3.32
N LEU A 35 23.61 -4.29 -4.02
CA LEU A 35 22.81 -3.10 -4.34
C LEU A 35 21.61 -3.43 -5.22
N ILE A 36 21.80 -4.29 -6.22
CA ILE A 36 20.74 -4.73 -7.12
C ILE A 36 19.69 -5.53 -6.34
N ASP A 37 20.12 -6.47 -5.51
CA ASP A 37 19.23 -7.27 -4.66
C ASP A 37 18.44 -6.39 -3.69
N ASP A 38 19.10 -5.43 -3.03
CA ASP A 38 18.45 -4.51 -2.10
C ASP A 38 17.41 -3.63 -2.81
N TYR A 39 17.72 -3.14 -4.02
CA TYR A 39 16.79 -2.40 -4.85
C TYR A 39 15.56 -3.23 -5.26
N PHE A 40 15.77 -4.47 -5.71
CA PHE A 40 14.66 -5.35 -6.08
C PHE A 40 13.82 -5.74 -4.86
N LYS A 41 14.44 -6.01 -3.71
CA LYS A 41 13.74 -6.28 -2.45
C LYS A 41 12.91 -5.08 -2.01
N GLU A 42 13.43 -3.87 -2.08
CA GLU A 42 12.68 -2.67 -1.72
C GLU A 42 11.46 -2.48 -2.64
N LYS A 43 11.66 -2.68 -3.95
CA LYS A 43 10.59 -2.61 -4.95
C LYS A 43 9.51 -3.68 -4.72
N GLU A 44 9.91 -4.91 -4.41
CA GLU A 44 9.01 -6.00 -4.10
C GLU A 44 8.21 -5.72 -2.83
N THR A 45 8.88 -5.21 -1.78
CA THR A 45 8.24 -4.87 -0.50
C THR A 45 7.22 -3.76 -0.66
N LYS A 46 7.53 -2.71 -1.45
CA LYS A 46 6.58 -1.63 -1.79
C LYS A 46 5.36 -2.17 -2.54
N ARG A 47 5.56 -3.09 -3.50
CA ARG A 47 4.45 -3.74 -4.23
C ARG A 47 3.57 -4.58 -3.31
N LYS A 48 4.17 -5.42 -2.46
CA LYS A 48 3.43 -6.22 -1.47
C LYS A 48 2.61 -5.35 -0.52
N LYS A 49 3.20 -4.24 -0.04
CA LYS A 49 2.49 -3.27 0.81
C LYS A 49 1.30 -2.63 0.09
N LYS A 50 1.46 -2.20 -1.16
CA LYS A 50 0.37 -1.65 -1.98
C LYS A 50 -0.77 -2.65 -2.17
N ARG A 51 -0.45 -3.90 -2.52
CA ARG A 51 -1.45 -4.99 -2.66
C ARG A 51 -2.20 -5.27 -1.36
N LYS A 52 -1.47 -5.32 -0.23
CA LYS A 52 -2.09 -5.53 1.08
C LYS A 52 -3.08 -4.42 1.42
N LEU A 53 -2.68 -3.16 1.22
CA LEU A 53 -3.56 -2.01 1.45
C LEU A 53 -4.74 -2.00 0.49
N ALA A 54 -4.53 -2.40 -0.76
CA ALA A 54 -5.60 -2.52 -1.74
C ALA A 54 -6.69 -3.51 -1.29
N SER A 55 -6.27 -4.70 -0.85
CA SER A 55 -7.18 -5.71 -0.30
C SER A 55 -7.95 -5.21 0.91
N GLN A 56 -7.31 -4.49 1.84
CA GLN A 56 -7.98 -3.92 3.01
C GLN A 56 -9.01 -2.85 2.63
N VAL A 57 -8.70 -2.00 1.65
CA VAL A 57 -9.66 -1.00 1.18
C VAL A 57 -10.85 -1.66 0.50
N ILE A 58 -10.62 -2.68 -0.32
CA ILE A 58 -11.69 -3.45 -0.96
C ILE A 58 -12.58 -4.09 0.10
N GLU A 59 -12.02 -4.68 1.15
CA GLU A 59 -12.75 -5.28 2.26
C GLU A 59 -13.64 -4.23 2.97
N ILE A 60 -13.08 -3.06 3.33
CA ILE A 60 -13.83 -1.95 3.95
C ILE A 60 -14.98 -1.49 3.05
N CYS A 61 -14.71 -1.30 1.75
CA CYS A 61 -15.72 -0.86 0.78
C CYS A 61 -16.84 -1.92 0.62
N THR A 62 -16.46 -3.20 0.60
CA THR A 62 -17.40 -4.32 0.48
C THR A 62 -18.27 -4.46 1.72
N GLU A 63 -17.69 -4.27 2.91
CA GLU A 63 -18.42 -4.26 4.18
C GLU A 63 -19.55 -3.24 4.13
N GLY A 64 -19.25 -1.97 3.80
CA GLY A 64 -20.27 -0.90 3.74
C GLY A 64 -21.34 -1.16 2.69
N SER A 65 -20.95 -1.59 1.49
CA SER A 65 -21.90 -1.95 0.43
C SER A 65 -22.81 -3.13 0.82
N SER A 66 -22.28 -4.14 1.52
CA SER A 66 -23.03 -5.36 1.87
C SER A 66 -24.19 -5.10 2.82
N VAL A 67 -24.07 -4.07 3.67
CA VAL A 67 -25.11 -3.65 4.62
C VAL A 67 -25.86 -2.41 4.16
N ALA A 68 -25.70 -2.03 2.88
CA ALA A 68 -26.26 -0.81 2.30
C ALA A 68 -25.96 0.45 3.14
N TYR A 69 -24.83 0.47 3.86
CA TYR A 69 -24.42 1.52 4.78
C TYR A 69 -25.37 1.79 5.97
N ASN A 70 -26.35 0.91 6.20
CA ASN A 70 -27.35 1.08 7.26
C ASN A 70 -26.79 0.78 8.66
N VAL A 71 -25.74 -0.04 8.73
CA VAL A 71 -25.11 -0.50 9.98
C VAL A 71 -23.79 0.23 10.18
N MET A 72 -23.44 0.52 11.43
CA MET A 72 -22.15 1.13 11.76
C MET A 72 -20.98 0.26 11.25
N PRO A 73 -19.90 0.88 10.74
CA PRO A 73 -18.69 0.14 10.36
C PRO A 73 -18.14 -0.63 11.57
N GLY A 74 -17.74 -1.88 11.36
CA GLY A 74 -17.30 -2.78 12.44
C GLY A 74 -16.09 -2.26 13.21
N SER A 75 -15.23 -1.48 12.56
CA SER A 75 -14.12 -0.77 13.24
C SER A 75 -13.73 0.52 12.54
N GLN A 76 -14.28 1.66 13.01
CA GLN A 76 -13.88 2.99 12.54
C GLN A 76 -12.37 3.24 12.71
N ARG A 77 -11.80 2.76 13.83
CA ARG A 77 -10.35 2.86 14.11
C ARG A 77 -9.53 2.12 13.05
N HIS A 78 -9.99 0.95 12.60
CA HIS A 78 -9.33 0.21 11.54
C HIS A 78 -9.30 0.99 10.22
N VAL A 79 -10.44 1.56 9.82
CA VAL A 79 -10.53 2.37 8.59
C VAL A 79 -9.64 3.61 8.67
N GLN A 80 -9.58 4.30 9.82
CA GLN A 80 -8.67 5.42 10.03
C GLN A 80 -7.20 5.01 9.93
N LEU A 81 -6.82 3.89 10.54
CA LEU A 81 -5.46 3.35 10.45
C LEU A 81 -5.08 3.01 9.00
N VAL A 82 -5.97 2.36 8.25
CA VAL A 82 -5.77 2.06 6.83
C VAL A 82 -5.64 3.35 6.02
N SER A 83 -6.47 4.36 6.27
CA SER A 83 -6.36 5.67 5.61
C SER A 83 -5.01 6.35 5.86
N ALA A 84 -4.50 6.31 7.09
CA ALA A 84 -3.19 6.87 7.44
C ALA A 84 -2.04 6.11 6.77
N GLN A 85 -2.15 4.78 6.64
CA GLN A 85 -1.16 3.97 5.92
C GLN A 85 -1.15 4.26 4.41
N ILE A 86 -2.31 4.56 3.83
CA ILE A 86 -2.47 4.94 2.42
C ILE A 86 -1.98 6.36 2.18
N GLU A 87 -2.11 7.28 3.14
CA GLU A 87 -1.69 8.67 2.98
C GLU A 87 -0.20 8.80 2.62
N GLY A 88 0.65 7.91 3.14
CA GLY A 88 2.06 7.83 2.75
C GLY A 88 2.32 7.29 1.33
N LEU A 89 1.29 6.87 0.61
CA LEU A 89 1.36 6.35 -0.76
C LEU A 89 0.56 7.23 -1.74
N ASP A 90 -0.67 7.57 -1.37
CA ASP A 90 -1.60 8.35 -2.16
C ASP A 90 -2.58 9.09 -1.24
N LYS A 91 -2.33 10.37 -1.02
CA LYS A 91 -3.15 11.23 -0.17
C LYS A 91 -4.60 11.34 -0.68
N SER A 92 -4.81 11.37 -2.00
CA SER A 92 -6.14 11.52 -2.57
C SER A 92 -7.05 10.35 -2.22
N ILE A 93 -6.51 9.12 -2.23
CA ILE A 93 -7.28 7.93 -1.85
C ILE A 93 -7.53 7.87 -0.35
N ALA A 94 -6.55 8.29 0.46
CA ALA A 94 -6.73 8.38 1.90
C ALA A 94 -7.88 9.34 2.27
N ASP A 95 -7.93 10.51 1.62
CA ASP A 95 -8.98 11.50 1.84
C ASP A 95 -10.35 11.01 1.36
N SER A 96 -10.41 10.37 0.19
CA SER A 96 -11.65 9.73 -0.30
C SER A 96 -12.15 8.64 0.64
N LEU A 97 -11.26 7.82 1.21
CA LEU A 97 -11.63 6.76 2.14
C LEU A 97 -12.19 7.32 3.47
N ARG A 98 -11.64 8.44 3.95
CA ARG A 98 -12.16 9.15 5.13
C ARG A 98 -13.53 9.77 4.85
N ALA A 99 -13.71 10.38 3.68
CA ALA A 99 -14.99 10.92 3.25
C ALA A 99 -16.05 9.81 3.15
N TYR A 100 -15.69 8.68 2.52
CA TYR A 100 -16.52 7.48 2.47
C TYR A 100 -16.96 7.00 3.85
N LEU A 101 -16.01 6.86 4.80
CA LEU A 101 -16.32 6.47 6.17
C LEU A 101 -17.28 7.45 6.85
N GLY A 102 -17.07 8.76 6.66
CA GLY A 102 -17.95 9.79 7.21
C GLY A 102 -19.38 9.67 6.69
N LEU A 103 -19.55 9.50 5.38
CA LEU A 103 -20.87 9.31 4.77
C LEU A 103 -21.56 8.02 5.25
N TRP A 104 -20.81 6.93 5.36
CA TRP A 104 -21.34 5.67 5.88
C TRP A 104 -21.81 5.83 7.33
N VAL A 105 -21.00 6.42 8.22
CA VAL A 105 -21.40 6.66 9.61
C VAL A 105 -22.65 7.53 9.70
N LEU A 106 -22.73 8.61 8.90
CA LEU A 106 -23.92 9.47 8.86
C LEU A 106 -25.16 8.73 8.36
N CYS A 107 -25.01 7.85 7.36
CA CYS A 107 -26.09 7.01 6.86
C CYS A 107 -26.61 6.07 7.97
N ALA A 108 -25.69 5.35 8.63
CA ALA A 108 -26.00 4.42 9.70
C ALA A 108 -26.68 5.11 10.90
N MET A 109 -26.20 6.29 11.31
CA MET A 109 -26.82 7.08 12.40
C MET A 109 -28.26 7.50 12.09
N ARG A 110 -28.59 7.74 10.83
CA ARG A 110 -29.92 8.21 10.41
C ARG A 110 -30.94 7.10 10.24
N GLN A 111 -30.47 5.89 9.91
CA GLN A 111 -31.34 4.74 9.64
C GLN A 111 -31.44 3.78 10.83
N THR A 112 -30.39 3.71 11.64
CA THR A 112 -30.35 2.86 12.84
C THR A 112 -30.29 3.76 14.07
N PRO A 113 -31.43 4.12 14.66
CA PRO A 113 -31.45 4.91 15.89
C PRO A 113 -30.71 4.17 17.00
N GLY A 114 -30.06 4.92 17.89
CA GLY A 114 -29.30 4.32 18.99
C GLY A 114 -30.19 3.44 19.89
N PRO A 115 -29.62 2.54 20.69
CA PRO A 115 -30.38 1.61 21.55
C PRO A 115 -31.31 2.30 22.57
N TYR A 116 -31.19 3.62 22.75
CA TYR A 116 -32.01 4.44 23.64
C TYR A 116 -32.91 5.44 22.89
N GLU A 117 -32.79 5.54 21.58
CA GLU A 117 -33.63 6.40 20.74
C GLU A 117 -34.77 5.55 20.16
N ASN A 118 -35.92 5.59 20.82
CA ASN A 118 -37.12 4.88 20.36
C ASN A 118 -37.85 5.68 19.26
N LYS A 119 -37.09 6.07 18.22
CA LYS A 119 -37.58 6.92 17.13
C LYS A 119 -37.39 6.19 15.82
N ASN A 120 -38.50 5.74 15.23
CA ASN A 120 -38.47 5.21 13.89
C ASN A 120 -38.00 6.30 12.90
N PRO A 121 -37.16 5.96 11.91
CA PRO A 121 -36.71 6.91 10.90
C PRO A 121 -37.91 7.58 10.22
N THR A 122 -37.86 8.90 10.08
CA THR A 122 -38.89 9.60 9.32
C THR A 122 -38.70 9.37 7.82
N VAL A 123 -39.74 9.66 7.01
CA VAL A 123 -39.64 9.60 5.54
C VAL A 123 -38.52 10.52 5.02
N GLU A 124 -38.29 11.64 5.70
CA GLU A 124 -37.20 12.57 5.37
C GLU A 124 -35.82 11.99 5.70
N ASP A 125 -35.67 11.32 6.84
CA ASP A 125 -34.42 10.64 7.21
C ASP A 125 -34.08 9.53 6.20
N ILE A 126 -35.08 8.77 5.74
CA ILE A 126 -34.89 7.72 4.72
C ILE A 126 -34.45 8.33 3.38
N LYS A 127 -35.08 9.43 2.94
CA LYS A 127 -34.69 10.13 1.70
C LYS A 127 -33.27 10.71 1.81
N PHE A 128 -32.93 11.30 2.95
CA PHE A 128 -31.62 11.87 3.19
C PHE A 128 -30.54 10.79 3.22
N ALA A 129 -30.78 9.69 3.93
CA ALA A 129 -29.87 8.55 3.95
C ALA A 129 -29.71 7.93 2.55
N GLY A 130 -30.77 7.87 1.74
CA GLY A 130 -30.69 7.43 0.34
C GLY A 130 -29.87 8.36 -0.57
N ASN A 131 -29.71 9.65 -0.21
CA ASN A 131 -28.78 10.56 -0.91
C ASN A 131 -27.34 10.32 -0.44
N LEU A 132 -27.12 10.19 0.87
CA LEU A 132 -25.80 9.87 1.44
C LEU A 132 -25.26 8.54 0.92
N GLN A 133 -26.11 7.52 0.83
CA GLN A 133 -25.78 6.21 0.26
C GLN A 133 -25.32 6.33 -1.19
N ARG A 134 -26.00 7.16 -2.00
CA ARG A 134 -25.60 7.40 -3.39
C ARG A 134 -24.24 8.09 -3.48
N GLU A 135 -24.00 9.10 -2.66
CA GLU A 135 -22.70 9.76 -2.60
C GLU A 135 -21.59 8.81 -2.12
N ALA A 136 -21.85 8.04 -1.07
CA ALA A 136 -20.94 7.02 -0.57
C ALA A 136 -20.60 6.00 -1.66
N LYS A 137 -21.59 5.57 -2.44
CA LYS A 137 -21.38 4.63 -3.54
C LYS A 137 -20.53 5.21 -4.68
N ILE A 138 -20.75 6.47 -5.05
CA ILE A 138 -19.93 7.16 -6.06
C ILE A 138 -18.46 7.23 -5.61
N ILE A 139 -18.22 7.56 -4.33
CA ILE A 139 -16.87 7.59 -3.77
C ILE A 139 -16.27 6.18 -3.74
N GLU A 140 -17.05 5.19 -3.31
CA GLU A 140 -16.64 3.78 -3.29
C GLU A 140 -16.19 3.29 -4.67
N ASP A 141 -16.99 3.52 -5.71
CA ASP A 141 -16.69 3.08 -7.07
C ASP A 141 -15.41 3.75 -7.59
N SER A 142 -15.19 5.03 -7.25
CA SER A 142 -13.96 5.76 -7.57
C SER A 142 -12.74 5.15 -6.86
N ILE A 143 -12.84 4.87 -5.57
CA ILE A 143 -11.79 4.22 -4.77
C ILE A 143 -11.49 2.84 -5.35
N LEU A 144 -12.49 1.98 -5.55
CA LEU A 144 -12.31 0.62 -6.04
C LEU A 144 -11.70 0.60 -7.45
N LYS A 145 -12.13 1.48 -8.34
CA LYS A 145 -11.56 1.61 -9.69
C LYS A 145 -10.07 1.95 -9.66
N TYR A 146 -9.65 2.78 -8.70
CA TYR A 146 -8.26 3.17 -8.56
C TYR A 146 -7.43 2.10 -7.86
N VAL A 147 -7.92 1.57 -6.74
CA VAL A 147 -7.25 0.59 -5.90
C VAL A 147 -7.05 -0.76 -6.61
N ARG A 148 -7.97 -1.18 -7.50
CA ARG A 148 -7.78 -2.37 -8.34
C ARG A 148 -6.56 -2.28 -9.27
N LYS A 149 -6.04 -1.08 -9.54
CA LYS A 149 -4.78 -0.92 -10.31
C LYS A 149 -3.54 -1.23 -9.46
N TRP A 150 -3.70 -1.40 -8.15
CA TRP A 150 -2.62 -1.71 -7.22
C TRP A 150 -2.47 -3.21 -6.95
N GLU A 151 -3.44 -4.03 -7.35
CA GLU A 151 -3.36 -5.50 -7.43
C GLU A 151 -2.37 -5.94 -8.52
#